data_AF-A0A7Y3H1B2-F1
#
_entry.id   AF-A0A7Y3H1B2-F1
#
_cell.length_a   1.000
_cell.length_b   1.000
_cell.length_c   1.000
_cell.angle_alpha   90.00
_cell.angle_beta   90.00
_cell.angle_gamma   90.00
#
_symmetry.space_group_name_H-M   'P 1'
#
loop_
_entity.id
_entity.type
_entity.pdbx_description
1 polymer ?
#
loop_
_entity_poly.entity_id
_entity_poly.type
_entity_poly.pdbx_seq_one_letter_code
_entity_poly.pdbx_strand_id
1 'polypeptide(L)' 'YDDGLKSKDMPIDTFFHKIVMIRDRIRVMEQRINSSGLTDEEKVNLQQYITRIYGSLTSFNILFKYKDDHFKGEKK' A
#
# COMPACT_ATOMS: atom_id res chain seq x y z
N TYR A 1 -10.17 29.45 -4.80
CA TYR A 1 -9.46 29.68 -3.53
C TYR A 1 -10.06 28.71 -2.53
N ASP A 2 -9.32 27.67 -2.17
CA ASP A 2 -9.78 26.62 -1.26
C ASP A 2 -9.42 27.03 0.18
N ASP A 3 -10.24 27.92 0.77
CA ASP A 3 -10.09 28.48 2.12
C ASP A 3 -10.50 27.49 3.24
N GLY A 4 -10.14 26.21 3.08
CA GLY A 4 -10.54 25.15 4.02
C GLY A 4 -9.44 24.15 4.36
N LEU A 5 -8.30 24.18 3.67
CA LEU A 5 -7.18 23.30 3.98
C LEU A 5 -6.48 23.80 5.24
N LYS A 6 -6.98 23.37 6.41
CA LYS A 6 -6.19 23.40 7.64
C LYS A 6 -4.83 22.78 7.31
N SER A 7 -3.74 23.50 7.59
CA SER A 7 -2.39 22.91 7.60
C SER A 7 -2.46 21.71 8.54
N LYS A 8 -2.56 20.51 7.96
CA LYS A 8 -2.50 19.28 8.74
C LYS A 8 -1.02 19.03 8.98
N ASP A 9 -0.49 19.73 9.96
CA ASP A 9 0.84 19.46 10.47
C ASP A 9 0.79 18.06 11.11
N MET A 10 1.33 17.08 10.39
CA MET A 10 1.45 15.70 10.85
C MET A 10 2.92 15.48 11.23
N PRO A 11 3.21 15.01 12.46
CA PRO A 11 4.56 14.60 12.80
C PRO A 11 5.06 13.56 11.80
N ILE A 12 6.30 13.72 11.33
CA ILE A 12 6.89 12.88 10.29
C ILE A 12 6.86 11.40 10.69
N ASP A 13 7.12 11.09 11.97
CA ASP A 13 7.06 9.73 12.50
C ASP A 13 5.64 9.13 12.42
N THR A 14 4.61 9.95 12.64
CA THR A 14 3.20 9.51 12.50
C THR A 14 2.86 9.24 11.04
N PHE A 15 3.38 10.05 10.12
CA PHE A 15 3.22 9.83 8.69
C PHE A 15 3.89 8.51 8.26
N PHE A 16 5.14 8.29 8.66
CA PHE A 16 5.87 7.05 8.40
C PHE A 16 5.15 5.82 8.97
N HIS A 17 4.71 5.90 10.23
CA HIS A 17 3.97 4.81 10.86
C HIS A 17 2.68 4.50 10.10
N LYS A 18 1.96 5.50 9.58
CA LYS A 18 0.79 5.27 8.73
C LYS A 18 1.13 4.59 7.41
N ILE A 19 2.23 4.96 6.76
CA ILE A 19 2.69 4.30 5.52
C ILE A 19 3.04 2.84 5.77
N VAL A 20 3.76 2.54 6.86
CA VAL A 20 4.06 1.16 7.28
C VAL A 20 2.78 0.39 7.58
N MET A 21 1.83 0.98 8.30
CA MET A 21 0.54 0.35 8.60
C MET A 21 -0.29 0.05 7.34
N ILE A 22 -0.22 0.90 6.32
CA ILE A 22 -0.87 0.65 5.02
C ILE A 22 -0.23 -0.56 4.33
N ARG A 23 1.11 -0.64 4.30
CA ARG A 23 1.85 -1.79 3.76
C ARG A 23 1.38 -3.10 4.38
N ASP A 24 1.34 -3.13 5.71
CA ASP A 24 1.04 -4.34 6.45
C ASP A 24 -0.43 -4.77 6.24
N ARG A 25 -1.35 -3.81 6.16
CA ARG A 25 -2.77 -4.08 5.84
C ARG A 25 -2.95 -4.65 4.45
N ILE A 26 -2.26 -4.12 3.43
CA ILE A 26 -2.36 -4.64 2.06
C ILE A 26 -1.80 -6.07 1.99
N ARG A 27 -0.68 -6.34 2.68
CA ARG A 27 -0.11 -7.69 2.76
C ARG A 27 -1.08 -8.70 3.41
N VAL A 28 -1.73 -8.30 4.50
CA VAL A 28 -2.76 -9.16 5.15
C VAL A 28 -3.96 -9.36 4.22
N MET A 29 -4.38 -8.33 3.49
CA MET A 29 -5.47 -8.42 2.53
C MET A 29 -5.16 -9.40 1.40
N GLU A 30 -3.95 -9.36 0.84
CA GLU A 30 -3.45 -10.31 -0.15
C GLU A 30 -3.49 -11.75 0.36
N GLN A 31 -3.01 -11.99 1.58
CA GLN A 31 -3.07 -13.31 2.21
C GLN A 31 -4.51 -13.82 2.35
N ARG A 32 -5.45 -12.96 2.76
CA ARG A 32 -6.86 -13.31 2.90
C ARG A 32 -7.51 -13.64 1.56
N ILE A 33 -7.19 -12.91 0.50
CA ILE A 33 -7.68 -13.19 -0.86
C ILE A 33 -7.15 -14.54 -1.34
N ASN A 34 -5.86 -14.82 -1.13
CA ASN A 34 -5.26 -16.09 -1.52
C ASN A 34 -5.89 -17.28 -0.79
N SER A 35 -6.19 -17.13 0.51
CA SER A 35 -6.84 -18.17 1.32
C SER A 35 -8.37 -18.20 1.21
N SER A 36 -8.98 -17.31 0.43
CA SER A 36 -10.44 -17.25 0.29
C SER A 36 -10.99 -18.34 -0.63
N GLY A 37 -12.28 -18.64 -0.50
CA GLY A 37 -13.02 -19.53 -1.40
C GLY A 37 -13.49 -18.85 -2.70
N LEU A 38 -12.92 -17.70 -3.06
CA LEU A 38 -13.21 -17.02 -4.32
C LEU A 38 -12.76 -17.86 -5.52
N THR A 39 -13.40 -17.65 -6.66
CA THR A 39 -12.98 -18.23 -7.94
C THR A 39 -11.63 -17.66 -8.37
N ASP A 40 -10.92 -18.38 -9.24
CA ASP A 40 -9.61 -17.93 -9.74
C ASP A 40 -9.71 -16.59 -10.47
N GLU A 41 -10.79 -16.36 -11.23
CA GLU A 41 -11.03 -15.09 -11.92
C GLU A 41 -11.22 -13.92 -10.95
N GLU A 42 -12.01 -14.11 -9.90
CA GLU A 42 -12.21 -13.10 -8.85
C GLU A 42 -10.90 -12.81 -8.10
N LYS A 43 -10.11 -13.85 -7.79
CA LYS A 43 -8.79 -13.69 -7.18
C LYS A 43 -7.88 -12.87 -8.08
N VAL A 44 -7.79 -13.20 -9.37
CA VAL A 44 -6.97 -12.46 -10.34
C VAL A 44 -7.40 -10.99 -10.41
N ASN A 45 -8.71 -10.71 -10.49
CA ASN A 45 -9.22 -9.34 -10.52
C ASN A 45 -8.83 -8.55 -9.26
N LEU A 46 -8.99 -9.13 -8.07
CA LEU A 46 -8.59 -8.48 -6.81
C LEU A 46 -7.08 -8.30 -6.70
N GLN A 47 -6.30 -9.29 -7.15
CA GLN A 47 -4.85 -9.20 -7.18
C GLN A 47 -4.35 -8.07 -8.08
N GLN A 48 -4.99 -7.83 -9.23
CA GLN A 48 -4.65 -6.68 -10.07
C GLN A 48 -4.84 -5.34 -9.36
N TYR A 49 -5.89 -5.18 -8.54
CA TYR A 49 -6.06 -3.98 -7.72
C TYR A 49 -4.97 -3.85 -6.66
N ILE A 50 -4.61 -4.95 -5.98
CA ILE A 50 -3.49 -4.97 -5.02
C ILE A 50 -2.18 -4.55 -5.70
N THR A 51 -1.87 -5.12 -6.87
CA THR A 51 -0.67 -4.77 -7.64
C THR A 51 -0.65 -3.29 -8.02
N ARG A 52 -1.79 -2.71 -8.43
CA ARG A 52 -1.89 -1.26 -8.72
C ARG A 52 -1.66 -0.41 -7.47
N ILE A 53 -2.20 -0.81 -6.32
CA ILE A 53 -1.98 -0.11 -5.05
C ILE A 53 -0.48 -0.14 -4.67
N TYR A 54 0.17 -1.31 -4.76
CA TYR A 54 1.62 -1.40 -4.55
C TYR A 54 2.40 -0.51 -5.50
N GLY A 55 1.99 -0.45 -6.77
CA GLY A 55 2.54 0.49 -7.77
C GLY A 55 2.51 1.94 -7.29
N SER A 56 1.35 2.43 -6.83
CA SER A 56 1.22 3.79 -6.29
C SER A 56 2.07 4.03 -5.03
N LEU A 57 2.26 3.00 -4.20
CA LEU A 57 3.06 3.10 -2.98
C LEU A 57 4.57 3.05 -3.23
N THR A 58 5.02 2.56 -4.40
CA THR A 58 6.46 2.54 -4.74
C THR A 58 7.11 3.93 -4.75
N SER A 59 6.35 5.00 -4.97
CA SER A 59 6.83 6.38 -4.84
C SER A 59 7.31 6.72 -3.43
N PHE A 60 6.79 6.04 -2.40
CA PHE A 60 7.26 6.19 -1.02
C PHE A 60 8.54 5.41 -0.72
N ASN A 61 9.04 4.58 -1.65
CA ASN A 61 10.28 3.81 -1.45
C ASN A 61 11.49 4.71 -1.17
N ILE A 62 11.49 5.94 -1.66
CA ILE A 62 12.58 6.91 -1.41
C ILE A 62 12.75 7.20 0.08
N LEU A 63 11.69 6.99 0.85
CA LEU A 63 11.66 7.31 2.28
C LEU A 63 12.22 6.16 3.14
N PHE A 64 12.53 5.00 2.56
CA PHE A 64 13.06 3.85 3.29
C PHE A 64 14.57 3.74 3.12
N LYS A 65 15.26 3.48 4.24
CA LYS A 65 16.70 3.22 4.26
C LYS A 65 17.03 1.80 3.77
N TYR A 66 16.16 0.82 4.07
CA TYR A 66 16.40 -0.60 3.80
C TYR A 66 15.47 -1.12 2.71
N LYS A 67 16.03 -1.88 1.76
CA LYS A 67 15.29 -2.44 0.62
C LYS A 67 14.20 -3.44 1.01
N ASP A 68 14.29 -4.03 2.20
CA ASP A 68 13.30 -4.98 2.70
C ASP A 68 11.99 -4.28 3.10
N ASP A 69 12.05 -2.99 3.42
CA ASP A 69 10.88 -2.19 3.73
C ASP A 69 10.19 -1.60 2.49
N HIS A 70 10.83 -1.71 1.31
CA HIS A 70 10.29 -1.18 0.08
C HIS A 70 8.99 -1.89 -0.32
N PHE A 71 8.03 -1.09 -0.79
CA PHE A 71 6.90 -1.57 -1.57
C PHE A 71 7.41 -2.17 -2.88
N LYS A 72 7.12 -3.46 -3.09
CA LYS A 72 7.45 -4.20 -4.31
C LYS A 72 6.13 -4.52 -5.01
N GLY A 73 5.85 -3.84 -6.12
CA GLY A 73 4.84 -4.31 -7.05
C GLY A 73 5.37 -5.52 -7.84
N GLU A 74 4.47 -6.27 -8.47
CA GLU A 74 4.88 -7.26 -9.46
C GLU A 74 5.69 -6.58 -10.56
N LYS A 75 6.91 -7.09 -10.79
CA LYS A 75 7.65 -6.75 -12.00
C LYS A 75 6.94 -7.48 -13.14
N LYS A 76 6.54 -6.71 -14.15
CA LYS A 76 6.14 -7.26 -15.45
C LYS A 76 7.20 -8.22 -15.98
#